data_AF-A0A8T4YWD0-F1
#
_entry.id   AF-A0A8T4YWD0-F1
#
_cell.length_a   1.000
_cell.length_b   1.000
_cell.length_c   1.000
_cell.angle_alpha   90.00
_cell.angle_beta   90.00
_cell.angle_gamma   90.00
#
_symmetry.space_group_name_H-M   'P 1'
#
loop_
_entity.id
_entity.type
_entity.pdbx_description
1 polymer ?
#
loop_
_entity_poly.entity_id
_entity_poly.type
_entity_poly.pdbx_seq_one_letter_code
_entity_poly.pdbx_strand_id
1 'polypeptide(L)'
;VRCRIEIQKLTGKDVAVIICDTYSRPFRRGQVNFAIGLAGINPFKDYRGKRDLYGYVLKVKNVAVVDEIAAAAELLMGQGEEATPVVIFKGLRDTVEFCKKSSAKELEIGRDEDLFREAL
;
A
#
# COMPACT_ATOMS: atom_id res chain seq x y z
N VAL A 1 -11.01 -6.53 5.19
CA VAL A 1 -11.09 -7.73 6.08
C VAL A 1 -11.97 -8.83 5.53
N ARG A 2 -13.24 -8.56 5.17
CA ARG A 2 -14.18 -9.59 4.64
C ARG A 2 -13.62 -10.39 3.46
N CYS A 3 -13.10 -9.74 2.42
CA CYS A 3 -12.57 -10.42 1.24
C CYS A 3 -11.46 -11.44 1.58
N ARG A 4 -10.50 -11.06 2.44
CA ARG A 4 -9.43 -11.96 2.90
C ARG A 4 -9.99 -13.21 3.59
N ILE A 5 -10.98 -13.02 4.49
CA ILE A 5 -11.61 -14.14 5.21
C ILE A 5 -12.31 -15.08 4.23
N GLU A 6 -13.06 -14.55 3.26
CA GLU A 6 -13.76 -15.39 2.28
C GLU A 6 -12.78 -16.11 1.35
N ILE A 7 -11.69 -15.46 0.92
CA ILE A 7 -10.61 -16.13 0.16
C ILE A 7 -10.01 -17.28 0.96
N GLN A 8 -9.71 -17.05 2.25
CA GLN A 8 -9.18 -18.10 3.13
C GLN A 8 -10.16 -19.27 3.27
N LYS A 9 -11.46 -19.00 3.44
CA LYS A 9 -12.50 -20.05 3.54
C LYS A 9 -12.61 -20.88 2.26
N LEU A 10 -12.60 -20.22 1.11
CA LEU A 10 -12.80 -20.88 -0.19
C LEU A 10 -11.55 -21.63 -0.68
N THR A 11 -10.35 -21.14 -0.34
CA THR A 11 -9.09 -21.63 -0.94
C THR A 11 -8.11 -22.25 0.06
N GLY A 12 -8.32 -22.04 1.35
CA GLY A 12 -7.36 -22.41 2.40
C GLY A 12 -6.07 -21.57 2.40
N LYS A 13 -5.95 -20.53 1.56
CA LYS A 13 -4.74 -19.71 1.44
C LYS A 13 -4.82 -18.45 2.28
N ASP A 14 -3.78 -18.23 3.10
CA ASP A 14 -3.63 -16.98 3.84
C ASP A 14 -2.96 -15.94 2.94
N VAL A 15 -3.72 -14.91 2.60
CA VAL A 15 -3.30 -13.85 1.66
C VAL A 15 -3.45 -12.48 2.30
N ALA A 16 -2.64 -11.53 1.83
CA ALA A 16 -2.94 -10.13 1.99
C ALA A 16 -3.94 -9.67 0.92
N VAL A 17 -4.76 -8.69 1.25
CA VAL A 17 -5.67 -8.02 0.31
C VAL A 17 -5.46 -6.52 0.41
N ILE A 18 -5.27 -5.88 -0.73
CA ILE A 18 -5.24 -4.42 -0.89
C ILE A 18 -6.40 -4.06 -1.82
N ILE A 19 -7.16 -3.03 -1.44
CA ILE A 19 -8.14 -2.37 -2.29
C ILE A 19 -7.55 -1.01 -2.65
N CYS A 20 -7.56 -0.69 -3.93
CA CYS A 20 -7.01 0.56 -4.44
C CYS A 20 -8.04 1.33 -5.24
N ASP A 21 -7.78 2.62 -5.40
CA ASP A 21 -8.59 3.53 -6.20
C ASP A 21 -7.67 4.60 -6.83
N THR A 22 -8.16 5.25 -7.87
CA THR A 22 -7.40 6.19 -8.70
C THR A 22 -7.36 7.57 -8.05
N TYR A 23 -6.15 8.08 -7.77
CA TYR A 23 -5.93 9.38 -7.13
C TYR A 23 -5.04 10.28 -7.96
N SER A 24 -5.29 11.59 -7.87
CA SER A 24 -4.31 12.61 -8.23
C SER A 24 -3.34 12.82 -7.07
N ARG A 25 -2.21 13.49 -7.34
CA ARG A 25 -1.22 13.81 -6.31
C ARG A 25 -0.56 15.16 -6.55
N PRO A 26 -0.19 15.90 -5.49
CA PRO A 26 0.43 17.21 -5.62
C PRO A 26 1.66 17.22 -6.54
N PHE A 27 1.84 18.34 -7.23
CA PHE A 27 3.02 18.67 -8.06
C PHE A 27 3.26 17.79 -9.30
N ARG A 28 2.33 16.89 -9.66
CA ARG A 28 2.45 16.03 -10.85
C ARG A 28 1.15 15.94 -11.63
N ARG A 29 1.28 15.83 -12.96
CA ARG A 29 0.18 15.53 -13.87
C ARG A 29 -0.07 14.02 -13.93
N GLY A 30 -1.33 13.64 -14.14
CA GLY A 30 -1.76 12.25 -14.22
C GLY A 30 -2.13 11.64 -12.86
N GLN A 31 -2.91 10.58 -12.91
CA GLN A 31 -3.37 9.82 -11.76
C GLN A 31 -2.55 8.54 -11.60
N VAL A 32 -2.57 7.99 -10.38
CA VAL A 32 -2.13 6.62 -10.10
C VAL A 32 -3.02 6.00 -9.03
N ASN A 33 -3.00 4.68 -8.89
CA ASN A 33 -3.71 3.98 -7.83
C ASN A 33 -3.01 4.10 -6.47
N PHE A 34 -3.79 4.39 -5.44
CA PHE A 34 -3.39 4.40 -4.03
C PHE A 34 -4.19 3.35 -3.26
N ALA A 35 -3.62 2.81 -2.18
CA ALA A 35 -4.30 1.88 -1.30
C ALA A 35 -5.33 2.61 -0.42
N ILE A 36 -6.61 2.24 -0.54
CA ILE A 36 -7.72 2.78 0.27
C ILE A 36 -8.22 1.78 1.31
N GLY A 37 -7.83 0.50 1.18
CA GLY A 37 -8.22 -0.56 2.09
C GLY A 37 -7.17 -1.66 2.09
N LEU A 38 -6.92 -2.25 3.26
CA LEU A 38 -5.94 -3.33 3.38
C LEU A 38 -6.31 -4.33 4.47
N ALA A 39 -5.82 -5.56 4.35
CA ALA A 39 -5.92 -6.60 5.36
C ALA A 39 -4.81 -7.62 5.19
N GLY A 40 -4.15 -8.01 6.30
CA GLY A 40 -3.14 -9.07 6.26
C GLY A 40 -1.72 -8.60 5.95
N ILE A 41 -1.48 -7.30 5.89
CA ILE A 41 -0.21 -6.70 5.46
C ILE A 41 0.04 -5.41 6.24
N ASN A 42 1.29 -5.22 6.67
CA ASN A 42 1.74 -3.95 7.21
C ASN A 42 1.76 -2.91 6.07
N PRO A 43 1.07 -1.75 6.22
CA PRO A 43 1.08 -0.71 5.18
C PRO A 43 2.49 -0.22 4.85
N PHE A 44 3.42 -0.36 5.79
CA PHE A 44 4.74 0.20 5.69
C PHE A 44 5.85 -0.85 5.66
N LYS A 45 6.93 -0.49 4.96
CA LYS A 45 8.25 -1.08 5.14
C LYS A 45 9.16 -0.07 5.83
N ASP A 46 9.43 -0.33 7.10
CA ASP A 46 10.25 0.55 7.93
C ASP A 46 11.74 0.28 7.71
N TYR A 47 12.47 1.32 7.32
CA TYR A 47 13.93 1.30 7.20
C TYR A 47 14.62 2.14 8.27
N ARG A 48 13.87 2.80 9.15
CA ARG A 48 14.45 3.60 10.23
C ARG A 48 15.32 2.72 11.13
N GLY A 49 16.49 3.21 11.49
CA GLY A 49 17.49 2.46 12.26
C GLY A 49 18.36 1.51 11.42
N LYS A 50 18.01 1.22 10.17
CA LYS A 50 18.85 0.41 9.26
C LYS A 50 19.97 1.27 8.66
N ARG A 51 21.05 0.61 8.23
CA ARG A 51 22.18 1.27 7.55
C ARG A 51 21.99 1.25 6.05
N ASP A 52 22.40 2.33 5.39
CA ASP A 52 22.52 2.39 3.93
C ASP A 52 23.85 1.78 3.44
N LEU A 53 24.10 1.88 2.12
CA LEU A 53 25.30 1.34 1.48
C LEU A 53 26.61 1.99 1.96
N TYR A 54 26.55 3.16 2.59
CA TYR A 54 27.70 3.89 3.12
C TYR A 54 27.77 3.82 4.65
N GLY A 55 26.91 3.01 5.27
CA GLY A 55 26.88 2.79 6.71
C GLY A 55 26.11 3.85 7.51
N TYR A 56 25.46 4.83 6.87
CA TYR A 56 24.66 5.83 7.57
C TYR A 56 23.34 5.26 8.05
N VAL A 57 22.91 5.64 9.25
CA VAL A 57 21.63 5.22 9.82
C VAL A 57 20.49 6.04 9.20
N LEU A 58 19.54 5.36 8.59
CA LEU A 58 18.33 5.96 8.05
C LEU A 58 17.42 6.43 9.20
N LYS A 59 17.10 7.72 9.24
CA LYS A 59 16.32 8.31 10.35
C LYS A 59 14.81 8.35 10.12
N VAL A 60 14.37 8.58 8.89
CA VAL A 60 12.96 8.86 8.55
C VAL A 60 12.40 7.96 7.46
N LYS A 61 13.18 7.01 6.94
CA LYS A 61 12.80 6.23 5.76
C LYS A 61 11.72 5.19 6.12
N ASN A 62 10.47 5.54 5.85
CA ASN A 62 9.32 4.65 5.96
C ASN A 62 8.60 4.61 4.61
N VAL A 63 8.49 3.44 4.00
CA VAL A 63 7.93 3.29 2.64
C VAL A 63 6.51 2.78 2.74
N ALA A 64 5.53 3.47 2.13
CA ALA A 64 4.16 2.97 1.98
C ALA A 64 4.13 1.87 0.91
N VAL A 65 4.51 0.65 1.30
CA VAL A 65 4.68 -0.47 0.35
C VAL A 65 3.37 -0.89 -0.29
N VAL A 66 2.24 -0.67 0.40
CA VAL A 66 0.91 -0.95 -0.16
C VAL A 66 0.52 0.01 -1.29
N ASP A 67 0.99 1.26 -1.25
CA ASP A 67 0.80 2.21 -2.36
C ASP A 67 1.70 1.87 -3.54
N GLU A 68 2.94 1.41 -3.29
CA GLU A 68 3.81 0.89 -4.35
C GLU A 68 3.16 -0.29 -5.08
N ILE A 69 2.55 -1.22 -4.33
CA ILE A 69 1.82 -2.36 -4.90
C ILE A 69 0.55 -1.90 -5.64
N ALA A 70 -0.20 -0.96 -5.09
CA ALA A 70 -1.41 -0.41 -5.72
C ALA A 70 -1.10 0.26 -7.07
N ALA A 71 -0.08 1.12 -7.10
CA ALA A 71 0.38 1.78 -8.32
C ALA A 71 0.93 0.77 -9.34
N ALA A 72 1.62 -0.29 -8.90
CA ALA A 72 2.06 -1.35 -9.80
C ALA A 72 0.90 -2.19 -10.35
N ALA A 73 -0.15 -2.42 -9.56
CA ALA A 73 -1.34 -3.17 -9.98
C ALA A 73 -2.07 -2.46 -11.12
N GLU A 74 -2.16 -1.13 -11.07
CA GLU A 74 -2.80 -0.30 -12.09
C GLU A 74 -2.28 -0.56 -13.50
N LEU A 75 -0.97 -0.78 -13.66
CA LEU A 75 -0.35 -1.08 -14.96
C LEU A 75 -0.97 -2.31 -15.64
N LEU A 76 -1.53 -3.23 -14.86
CA LEU A 76 -2.19 -4.45 -15.33
C LEU A 76 -3.72 -4.32 -15.29
N MET A 77 -4.26 -3.51 -14.38
CA MET A 77 -5.71 -3.31 -14.25
C MET A 77 -6.28 -2.45 -15.38
N GLY A 78 -5.51 -1.46 -15.84
CA GLY A 78 -6.01 -0.40 -16.72
C GLY A 78 -6.82 0.67 -15.95
N GLN A 79 -7.25 1.70 -16.68
CA GLN A 79 -8.03 2.84 -16.16
C GLN A 79 -9.35 3.06 -16.92
N GLY A 80 -9.71 2.14 -17.82
CA GLY A 80 -10.90 2.21 -18.67
C GLY A 80 -11.62 0.88 -18.80
N GLU A 81 -11.87 0.46 -20.04
CA GLU A 81 -12.67 -0.72 -20.36
C GLU A 81 -11.90 -2.05 -20.35
N GLU A 82 -10.64 -2.05 -19.92
CA GLU A 82 -9.80 -3.26 -19.86
C GLU A 82 -10.35 -4.31 -18.89
N ALA A 83 -11.23 -3.89 -17.97
CA ALA A 83 -12.04 -4.77 -17.11
C ALA A 83 -11.21 -5.83 -16.35
N THR A 84 -10.01 -5.48 -15.90
CA THR A 84 -9.12 -6.34 -15.10
C THR A 84 -9.08 -5.85 -13.65
N PRO A 85 -10.09 -6.14 -12.81
CA PRO A 85 -10.25 -5.50 -11.49
C PRO A 85 -9.37 -6.12 -10.39
N VAL A 86 -8.67 -7.23 -10.67
CA VAL A 86 -7.91 -7.97 -9.65
C VAL A 86 -6.57 -8.41 -10.21
N VAL A 87 -5.49 -8.07 -9.49
CA VAL A 87 -4.12 -8.50 -9.78
C VAL A 87 -3.59 -9.30 -8.60
N ILE A 88 -2.89 -10.41 -8.89
CA ILE A 88 -2.28 -11.27 -7.87
C ILE A 88 -0.76 -11.11 -7.91
N PHE A 89 -0.21 -10.50 -6.87
CA PHE A 89 1.23 -10.46 -6.65
C PHE A 89 1.71 -11.70 -5.88
N LYS A 90 2.79 -12.32 -6.34
CA LYS A 90 3.44 -13.47 -5.69
C LYS A 90 4.92 -13.16 -5.45
N GLY A 91 5.54 -13.84 -4.49
CA GLY A 91 6.99 -13.70 -4.21
C GLY A 91 7.36 -12.50 -3.33
N LEU A 92 6.40 -11.86 -2.65
CA LEU A 92 6.65 -10.66 -1.83
C LEU A 92 7.09 -10.95 -0.39
N ARG A 93 7.34 -12.21 0.00
CA ARG A 93 7.61 -12.60 1.40
C ARG A 93 8.80 -11.88 2.03
N ASP A 94 9.85 -11.60 1.24
CA ASP A 94 11.04 -10.89 1.72
C ASP A 94 10.92 -9.36 1.54
N THR A 95 9.85 -8.92 0.87
CA THR A 95 9.60 -7.52 0.55
C THR A 95 8.64 -6.87 1.54
N VAL A 96 7.58 -7.58 1.95
CA VAL A 96 6.51 -7.06 2.79
C VAL A 96 6.40 -7.82 4.11
N GLU A 97 5.90 -7.16 5.14
CA GLU A 97 5.57 -7.80 6.40
C GLU A 97 4.08 -8.15 6.43
N PHE A 98 3.77 -9.43 6.60
CA PHE A 98 2.39 -9.89 6.82
C PHE A 98 2.02 -9.70 8.29
N CYS A 99 0.86 -9.11 8.56
CA CYS A 99 0.39 -8.91 9.92
C CYS A 99 -1.09 -9.26 10.08
N LYS A 100 -1.52 -9.57 11.32
CA LYS A 100 -2.92 -9.93 11.60
C LYS A 100 -3.84 -8.71 11.69
N LYS A 101 -3.30 -7.59 12.18
CA LYS A 101 -4.02 -6.34 12.39
C LYS A 101 -3.32 -5.25 11.62
N SER A 102 -4.05 -4.65 10.69
CA SER A 102 -3.61 -3.51 9.90
C SER A 102 -4.82 -2.68 9.51
N SER A 103 -4.61 -1.38 9.30
CA SER A 103 -5.64 -0.44 8.92
C SER A 103 -5.13 0.51 7.84
N ALA A 104 -5.96 0.77 6.82
CA ALA A 104 -5.64 1.81 5.83
C ALA A 104 -5.56 3.21 6.46
N LYS A 105 -6.20 3.43 7.63
CA LYS A 105 -6.08 4.68 8.40
C LYS A 105 -4.66 5.00 8.84
N GLU A 106 -3.78 4.01 8.89
CA GLU A 106 -2.36 4.25 9.22
C GLU A 106 -1.64 5.00 8.09
N LEU A 107 -2.18 5.02 6.87
CA LEU A 107 -1.68 5.80 5.74
C LEU A 107 -2.16 7.26 5.78
N GLU A 108 -3.22 7.55 6.53
CA GLU A 108 -3.77 8.89 6.65
C GLU A 108 -2.84 9.77 7.49
N ILE A 109 -2.58 10.99 7.02
CA ILE A 109 -1.84 11.98 7.80
C ILE A 109 -2.77 12.52 8.89
N GLY A 110 -2.29 12.53 10.14
CA GLY A 110 -3.04 13.09 11.26
C GLY A 110 -3.34 14.57 11.06
N ARG A 111 -4.45 15.03 11.64
CA ARG A 111 -4.92 16.42 11.51
C ARG A 111 -3.86 17.46 11.93
N ASP A 112 -3.09 17.14 12.96
CA ASP A 112 -2.03 17.99 13.52
C ASP A 112 -0.67 17.82 12.80
N GLU A 113 -0.55 16.79 11.95
CA GLU A 113 0.65 16.49 11.17
C GLU A 113 0.55 17.03 9.73
N ASP A 114 -0.67 17.28 9.25
CA ASP A 114 -0.94 17.77 7.90
C ASP A 114 -0.68 19.27 7.77
N LEU A 115 0.56 19.61 7.38
CA LEU A 115 1.02 20.98 7.18
C LEU A 115 0.29 21.72 6.03
N PHE A 116 -0.41 21.01 5.14
CA PHE A 116 -1.09 21.61 3.99
C PHE A 116 -2.56 21.89 4.26
N ARG A 117 -3.11 21.35 5.35
CA ARG A 117 -4.53 21.34 5.64
C ARG A 117 -5.19 22.70 5.75
N GLU A 118 -4.48 23.67 6.32
CA GLU A 118 -4.96 25.05 6.49
C GLU A 118 -4.52 25.95 5.32
N ALA A 119 -3.71 25.43 4.39
CA ALA A 119 -3.18 26.16 3.25
C ALA A 119 -3.99 25.94 1.95
N LEU A 120 -4.92 24.99 1.96
CA LEU A 120 -5.81 24.61 0.85
C LEU A 120 -7.27 24.81 1.25
#